data_AF-M5BIN0-F1
#
_entry.id   AF-M5BIN0-F1
#
_cell.length_a   1.000
_cell.length_b   1.000
_cell.length_c   1.000
_cell.angle_alpha   90.00
_cell.angle_beta   90.00
_cell.angle_gamma   90.00
#
_symmetry.space_group_name_H-M   'P 1'
#
loop_
_entity.id
_entity.type
_entity.pdbx_description
1 polymer ?
#
loop_
_entity_poly.entity_id
_entity_poly.type
_entity_poly.pdbx_seq_one_letter_code
_entity_poly.pdbx_strand_id
1 'polypeptide(L)' 'MRLFVAKAEETSVRIDEELGNLQKTLANIEEARPFEDLTVDDVAQARPEIVKTVETMMKKGKFSVPGYKEKFGDLSMV' A
#
# COMPACT_ATOMS: atom_id res chain seq x y z
N MET A 1 0.45 -38.96 17.42
CA MET A 1 0.25 -37.96 18.51
C MET A 1 1.31 -36.86 18.51
N ARG A 2 2.61 -37.17 18.69
CA ARG A 2 3.69 -36.14 18.77
C ARG A 2 3.78 -35.18 17.57
N LEU A 3 3.60 -35.67 16.35
CA LEU A 3 3.62 -34.84 15.13
C LEU A 3 2.47 -33.84 15.04
N PHE A 4 1.31 -34.15 15.61
CA PHE A 4 0.16 -33.24 15.62
C PHE A 4 0.34 -32.11 16.62
N VAL A 5 0.91 -32.43 17.79
CA VAL A 5 1.27 -31.44 18.82
C VAL A 5 2.31 -30.46 18.28
N ALA A 6 3.38 -30.95 17.67
CA ALA A 6 4.42 -30.10 17.07
C ALA A 6 3.87 -29.17 15.97
N LYS A 7 2.96 -29.65 15.10
CA LYS A 7 2.32 -28.81 14.07
C LYS A 7 1.37 -27.76 14.66
N ALA A 8 0.65 -28.10 15.72
CA ALA A 8 -0.22 -27.17 16.42
C ALA A 8 0.60 -26.06 17.09
N GLU A 9 1.72 -26.40 17.73
CA GLU A 9 2.66 -25.44 18.32
C GLU A 9 3.24 -24.51 17.25
N GLU A 10 3.72 -25.04 16.12
CA GLU A 10 4.23 -24.23 15.00
C GLU A 10 3.17 -23.25 14.47
N THR A 11 1.92 -23.71 14.36
CA THR A 11 0.81 -22.87 13.91
C THR A 11 0.49 -21.78 14.92
N SER A 12 0.52 -22.10 16.22
CA SER A 12 0.32 -21.11 17.29
C SER A 12 1.37 -20.00 17.21
N VAL A 13 2.64 -20.35 17.07
CA VAL A 13 3.73 -19.36 16.94
C VAL A 13 3.50 -18.45 15.73
N ARG A 14 3.12 -19.03 14.58
CA ARG A 14 2.82 -18.24 13.37
C ARG A 14 1.66 -17.27 13.58
N ILE A 15 0.61 -17.71 14.27
CA ILE A 15 -0.55 -16.86 14.59
C ILE A 15 -0.12 -15.70 15.49
N ASP A 16 0.70 -15.96 16.51
CA ASP A 16 1.20 -14.92 17.42
C ASP A 16 2.07 -13.90 16.67
N GLU A 17 2.91 -14.36 15.74
CA GLU A 17 3.71 -13.49 14.86
C GLU A 17 2.84 -12.63 13.93
N GLU A 18 1.86 -13.24 13.27
CA GLU A 18 0.93 -12.53 12.38
C GLU A 18 0.09 -11.49 13.15
N LEU A 19 -0.42 -11.85 14.32
CA LEU A 19 -1.16 -10.94 15.18
C LEU A 19 -0.30 -9.76 15.63
N GLY A 20 0.95 -10.02 16.03
CA GLY A 20 1.90 -8.97 16.39
C GLY A 20 2.20 -8.03 15.22
N ASN A 21 2.29 -8.54 13.99
CA ASN A 21 2.47 -7.72 12.79
C ASN A 21 1.23 -6.88 12.45
N LEU A 22 0.03 -7.43 12.63
CA LEU A 22 -1.23 -6.70 12.45
C LEU A 22 -1.37 -5.57 13.48
N GLN A 23 -1.01 -5.81 14.74
CA GLN A 23 -1.01 -4.78 15.79
C GLN A 23 -0.06 -3.62 15.45
N LYS A 24 1.17 -3.92 15.00
CA LYS A 24 2.10 -2.89 14.53
C LYS A 24 1.55 -2.12 13.32
N THR A 25 0.87 -2.81 12.41
CA THR A 25 0.24 -2.18 11.25
C THR A 25 -0.88 -1.24 11.67
N LEU A 26 -1.70 -1.64 12.65
CA LEU A 26 -2.76 -0.80 13.20
C LEU A 26 -2.18 0.45 13.89
N ALA A 27 -1.16 0.30 14.73
CA ALA A 27 -0.50 1.44 15.37
C ALA A 27 0.06 2.43 14.33
N ASN A 28 0.72 1.93 13.28
CA ASN A 28 1.19 2.77 12.18
C ASN A 28 0.06 3.53 11.46
N ILE A 29 -1.15 2.96 11.37
CA ILE A 29 -2.31 3.63 10.77
C ILE A 29 -2.86 4.72 11.70
N GLU A 30 -2.95 4.44 13.00
CA GLU A 30 -3.49 5.37 14.00
C GLU A 30 -2.55 6.57 14.25
N GLU A 31 -1.25 6.35 14.19
CA GLU A 31 -0.22 7.37 14.40
C GLU A 31 0.22 8.07 13.09
N ALA A 32 -0.31 7.62 11.95
CA ALA A 32 0.02 8.22 10.66
C ALA A 32 -0.41 9.69 10.60
N ARG A 33 0.40 10.48 9.89
CA ARG A 33 0.04 11.86 9.54
C ARG A 33 -1.28 11.89 8.74
N PRO A 34 -2.08 12.96 8.86
CA PRO A 34 -3.26 13.15 8.03
C PRO A 34 -2.95 13.16 6.54
N PHE A 35 -3.88 12.66 5.71
CA PHE A 35 -3.74 12.67 4.25
C PHE A 35 -3.67 14.08 3.66
N GLU A 36 -4.32 15.06 4.29
CA GLU A 36 -4.29 16.47 3.84
C GLU A 36 -2.90 17.09 3.98
N ASP A 37 -2.08 16.57 4.88
CA ASP A 37 -0.70 17.03 5.08
C ASP A 37 0.29 16.27 4.20
N LEU A 38 -0.11 15.19 3.51
CA LEU A 38 0.77 14.34 2.73
C LEU A 38 1.20 15.04 1.43
N THR A 39 2.51 15.13 1.18
CA THR A 39 3.02 15.71 -0.07
C THR A 39 3.29 14.63 -1.12
N VAL A 40 3.29 15.04 -2.39
CA VAL A 40 3.65 14.15 -3.50
C VAL A 40 5.12 13.68 -3.42
N ASP A 41 6.00 14.51 -2.85
CA ASP A 41 7.41 14.17 -2.68
C ASP A 41 7.61 13.09 -1.60
N ASP A 42 6.84 13.16 -0.50
CA ASP A 42 6.82 12.11 0.53
C ASP A 42 6.42 10.75 -0.09
N VAL A 43 5.39 10.76 -0.94
CA VAL A 43 4.92 9.56 -1.65
C VAL A 43 5.98 9.05 -2.64
N ALA A 44 6.61 9.94 -3.40
CA ALA A 44 7.66 9.58 -4.34
C ALA A 44 8.89 8.96 -3.64
N GLN A 45 9.28 9.49 -2.49
CA GLN A 45 10.37 8.96 -1.68
C GLN A 45 10.03 7.59 -1.09
N ALA A 46 8.80 7.42 -0.59
CA ALA A 46 8.35 6.17 0.01
C ALA A 46 8.02 5.06 -1.01
N ARG A 47 7.66 5.42 -2.25
CA ARG A 47 7.26 4.52 -3.33
C ARG A 47 7.90 4.92 -4.68
N PRO A 48 9.23 4.72 -4.86
CA PRO A 48 9.94 5.14 -6.07
C PRO A 48 9.43 4.52 -7.38
N GLU A 49 8.75 3.38 -7.31
CA GLU A 49 8.12 2.72 -8.45
C GLU A 49 7.00 3.55 -9.10
N ILE A 50 6.36 4.45 -8.35
CA ILE A 50 5.36 5.38 -8.88
C ILE A 50 6.03 6.34 -9.87
N VAL A 51 7.17 6.94 -9.49
CA VAL A 51 7.95 7.85 -10.35
C VAL A 51 8.38 7.12 -11.62
N LYS A 52 8.94 5.91 -11.48
CA LYS A 52 9.35 5.08 -12.63
C LYS A 52 8.18 4.79 -13.58
N THR A 53 6.99 4.57 -13.03
CA THR A 53 5.77 4.30 -13.81
C THR A 53 5.35 5.54 -14.59
N VAL A 54 5.30 6.70 -13.94
CA VAL A 54 4.98 7.99 -14.58
C VAL A 54 6.00 8.31 -15.68
N GLU A 55 7.29 8.18 -15.42
CA GLU A 55 8.34 8.38 -16.44
C GLU A 55 8.16 7.46 -17.65
N THR A 56 7.81 6.20 -17.42
CA THR A 56 7.55 5.22 -18.49
C THR A 56 6.33 5.61 -19.30
N MET A 57 5.27 6.10 -18.65
CA MET A 57 4.07 6.59 -19.32
C MET A 57 4.38 7.81 -20.20
N MET A 58 5.14 8.77 -19.67
CA MET A 58 5.58 9.96 -20.43
C MET A 58 6.41 9.58 -21.65
N LYS A 59 7.41 8.69 -21.50
CA LYS A 59 8.24 8.19 -22.61
C LYS A 59 7.40 7.49 -23.70
N LYS A 60 6.27 6.91 -23.33
CA LYS A 60 5.34 6.22 -24.24
C LYS A 60 4.21 7.13 -24.75
N GLY A 61 4.23 8.43 -24.45
CA GLY A 61 3.19 9.38 -24.85
C GLY A 61 1.82 9.14 -24.21
N LYS A 62 1.79 8.46 -23.06
CA LYS A 62 0.55 8.18 -22.31
C LYS A 62 0.36 9.26 -21.24
N PHE A 63 -0.60 10.15 -21.48
CA PHE A 63 -0.93 11.27 -20.57
C PHE A 63 -2.25 11.09 -19.81
N SER A 64 -2.99 10.01 -20.09
CA SER A 64 -4.18 9.63 -19.35
C SER A 64 -3.91 8.42 -18.45
N VAL A 65 -4.56 8.41 -17.28
CA VAL A 65 -4.49 7.30 -16.33
C VAL A 65 -5.71 6.40 -16.52
N PRO A 66 -5.53 5.12 -16.90
CA PRO A 66 -6.64 4.18 -17.07
C PRO A 66 -7.46 4.02 -15.78
N GLY A 67 -8.79 4.09 -15.88
CA GLY A 67 -9.69 3.90 -14.73
C GLY A 67 -9.86 5.12 -13.81
N TYR A 68 -9.12 6.21 -14.06
CA TYR A 68 -9.16 7.38 -13.18
C TYR A 68 -10.48 8.14 -13.32
N LYS A 69 -10.93 8.42 -14.56
CA LYS A 69 -12.14 9.21 -14.80
C LYS A 69 -13.40 8.49 -14.33
N GLU A 70 -13.43 7.18 -14.41
CA GLU A 70 -14.54 6.34 -13.96
C GLU A 70 -14.70 6.39 -12.44
N LYS A 71 -13.59 6.52 -11.70
CA LYS A 71 -13.60 6.57 -10.24
C LYS A 71 -13.69 7.98 -9.67
N PHE A 72 -13.04 8.95 -10.30
CA PHE A 72 -12.86 10.31 -9.76
C PHE A 72 -13.52 11.41 -10.60
N GLY A 73 -14.12 11.06 -11.74
CA GLY A 73 -14.73 12.00 -12.66
C GLY A 73 -13.74 12.73 -13.56
N ASP A 74 -14.28 13.63 -14.37
CA ASP A 74 -13.53 14.60 -15.16
C ASP A 74 -14.04 15.99 -14.81
N LEU A 75 -13.12 16.90 -14.47
CA LEU A 75 -13.43 18.29 -14.10
C LEU A 75 -13.21 19.25 -15.29
N SER A 76 -12.95 18.73 -16.49
CA SER A 76 -12.87 19.55 -17.69
C SER A 76 -14.20 20.26 -17.98
N MET A 77 -14.12 21.54 -18.36
CA MET A 77 -15.29 22.34 -18.74
C MET A 77 -15.68 22.18 -20.22
N VAL A 78 -15.01 21.29 -20.94
CA VAL A 78 -15.12 21.06 -22.39
C VAL A 78 -15.58 19.64 -22.67
#